data_AF-Q6FDJ1-F1
#
_entry.id   AF-Q6FDJ1-F1
#
_cell.length_a   1.000
_cell.length_b   1.000
_cell.length_c   1.000
_cell.angle_alpha   90.00
_cell.angle_beta   90.00
_cell.angle_gamma   90.00
#
_symmetry.space_group_name_H-M   'P 1'
#
loop_
_entity.id
_entity.type
_entity.pdbx_description
1 polymer ?
#
loop_
_entity_poly.entity_id
_entity_poly.type
_entity_poly.pdbx_seq_one_letter_code
_entity_poly.pdbx_strand_id
1 'polypeptide(L)'
;MNTWEWDKTKFFIQQEKILTVLIKLFHYLVRDEYGYCKPELSKKIFDLFNDITPHHQNMIHHHIQIKSYESLKTVLLQLGDVEEQLNLQQKNWIMHQALRFMLAQRWQGSRFQSVSTELMRVLQINKSEVDQWVRDIQESEGITLQQFKPD
;
A
#
# COMPACT_ATOMS: atom_id res chain seq x y z
N MET A 1 20.10 18.06 -0.22
CA MET A 1 20.35 16.61 -0.29
C MET A 1 19.05 15.92 0.08
N ASN A 2 18.30 15.41 -0.90
CA ASN A 2 17.04 14.69 -0.65
C ASN A 2 17.25 13.21 -0.97
N THR A 3 17.58 12.44 0.04
CA THR A 3 17.61 10.97 -0.02
C THR A 3 16.71 10.47 1.09
N TRP A 4 15.40 10.46 0.83
CA TRP A 4 14.44 9.78 1.68
C TRP A 4 14.52 8.29 1.36
N GLU A 5 15.09 7.51 2.27
CA GLU A 5 14.96 6.06 2.20
C GLU A 5 13.52 5.70 2.58
N TRP A 6 12.81 5.02 1.69
CA TRP A 6 11.58 4.31 2.06
C TRP A 6 11.98 3.40 3.21
N ASP A 7 11.45 3.65 4.41
CA ASP A 7 11.92 3.06 5.65
C ASP A 7 12.19 1.55 5.49
N LYS A 8 13.48 1.20 5.42
CA LYS A 8 13.99 -0.15 5.16
C LYS A 8 14.12 -0.95 6.46
N THR A 9 13.43 -0.53 7.53
CA THR A 9 13.44 -1.25 8.79
C THR A 9 13.15 -2.72 8.51
N LYS A 10 14.17 -3.57 8.71
CA LYS A 10 14.22 -4.97 8.23
C LYS A 10 12.90 -5.69 8.52
N PHE A 11 12.09 -5.75 7.48
CA PHE A 11 10.71 -6.20 7.50
C PHE A 11 10.68 -7.60 6.92
N PHE A 12 10.20 -8.58 7.68
CA PHE A 12 10.26 -9.97 7.24
C PHE A 12 8.88 -10.60 7.22
N ILE A 13 8.17 -10.38 6.13
CA ILE A 13 7.05 -11.22 5.73
C ILE A 13 7.61 -12.28 4.79
N GLN A 14 7.90 -13.45 5.33
CA GLN A 14 8.38 -14.60 4.56
C GLN A 14 7.27 -15.53 4.09
N GLN A 15 6.06 -15.38 4.62
CA GLN A 15 4.96 -16.26 4.26
C GLN A 15 4.42 -15.85 2.89
N GLU A 16 4.59 -16.72 1.91
CA GLU A 16 4.20 -16.53 0.52
C GLU A 16 2.72 -16.09 0.39
N LYS A 17 1.82 -16.66 1.21
CA LYS A 17 0.42 -16.28 1.25
C LYS A 17 0.23 -14.80 1.60
N ILE A 18 0.88 -14.33 2.68
CA ILE A 18 0.79 -12.93 3.11
C ILE A 18 1.39 -12.03 2.03
N LEU A 19 2.57 -12.39 1.52
CA LEU A 19 3.24 -11.62 0.48
C LEU A 19 2.38 -11.47 -0.78
N THR A 20 1.72 -12.54 -1.22
CA THR A 20 0.81 -12.53 -2.36
C THR A 20 -0.33 -11.52 -2.16
N VAL A 21 -0.93 -11.50 -0.97
CA VAL A 21 -2.01 -10.56 -0.64
C VAL A 21 -1.51 -9.11 -0.65
N LEU A 22 -0.31 -8.86 -0.13
CA LEU A 22 0.29 -7.52 -0.14
C LEU A 22 0.59 -7.02 -1.56
N ILE A 23 1.11 -7.89 -2.43
CA ILE A 23 1.35 -7.51 -3.82
C ILE A 23 0.03 -7.16 -4.51
N LYS A 24 -1.02 -7.95 -4.31
CA LYS A 24 -2.35 -7.67 -4.86
C LYS A 24 -2.93 -6.35 -4.35
N LEU A 25 -2.74 -6.06 -3.06
CA LEU A 25 -3.13 -4.77 -2.48
C LEU A 25 -2.38 -3.63 -3.15
N PHE A 26 -1.05 -3.67 -3.19
CA PHE A 26 -0.27 -2.59 -3.77
C PHE A 26 -0.53 -2.45 -5.27
N HIS A 27 -0.70 -3.55 -6.00
CA HIS A 27 -1.12 -3.55 -7.39
C HIS A 27 -2.47 -2.85 -7.57
N TYR A 28 -3.48 -3.17 -6.75
CA TYR A 28 -4.77 -2.48 -6.79
C TYR A 28 -4.62 -0.97 -6.58
N LEU A 29 -3.78 -0.56 -5.63
CA LEU A 29 -3.56 0.85 -5.31
C LEU A 29 -2.84 1.60 -6.44
N VAL A 30 -1.92 0.93 -7.16
CA VAL A 30 -1.07 1.61 -8.15
C VAL A 30 -1.46 1.39 -9.61
N ARG A 31 -2.47 0.55 -9.88
CA ARG A 31 -2.87 0.26 -11.27
C ARG A 31 -3.60 1.42 -11.94
N ASP A 32 -3.48 1.49 -13.25
CA ASP A 32 -4.27 2.34 -14.12
C ASP A 32 -5.67 1.76 -14.39
N GLU A 33 -6.45 2.47 -15.22
CA GLU A 33 -7.79 2.04 -15.66
C GLU A 33 -7.79 0.76 -16.50
N TYR A 34 -6.65 0.41 -17.09
CA TYR A 34 -6.46 -0.82 -17.84
C TYR A 34 -6.03 -1.98 -16.94
N GLY A 35 -5.73 -1.75 -15.66
CA GLY A 35 -5.33 -2.78 -14.71
C GLY A 35 -3.83 -3.07 -14.67
N TYR A 36 -3.00 -2.25 -15.33
CA TYR A 36 -1.54 -2.35 -15.28
C TYR A 36 -0.97 -1.46 -14.19
N CYS A 37 0.07 -1.91 -13.47
CA CYS A 37 0.78 -1.03 -12.55
C CYS A 37 1.41 0.14 -13.32
N LYS A 38 1.26 1.36 -12.79
CA LYS A 38 2.03 2.50 -13.33
C LYS A 38 3.54 2.26 -13.18
N PRO A 39 4.36 2.42 -14.24
CA PRO A 39 5.78 2.07 -14.21
C PRO A 39 6.60 2.72 -13.08
N GLU A 40 6.27 3.97 -12.73
CA GLU A 40 6.96 4.71 -11.68
C GLU A 40 6.63 4.20 -10.27
N LEU A 41 5.47 3.56 -10.08
CA LEU A 41 5.03 3.00 -8.81
C LEU A 41 5.30 1.51 -8.71
N SER A 42 5.33 0.77 -9.84
CA SER A 42 5.74 -0.63 -9.86
C SER A 42 7.15 -0.83 -9.31
N LYS A 43 8.08 0.05 -9.69
CA LYS A 43 9.44 0.07 -9.13
C LYS A 43 9.43 0.26 -7.62
N LYS A 44 8.60 1.19 -7.11
CA LYS A 44 8.47 1.40 -5.66
C LYS A 44 7.95 0.16 -4.93
N ILE A 45 6.99 -0.57 -5.52
CA ILE A 45 6.54 -1.84 -4.94
C ILE A 45 7.70 -2.84 -4.89
N PHE A 46 8.49 -2.96 -5.96
CA PHE A 46 9.65 -3.84 -5.97
C PHE A 46 10.67 -3.45 -4.88
N ASP A 47 10.93 -2.15 -4.74
CA ASP A 47 11.89 -1.63 -3.76
C ASP A 47 11.50 -1.94 -2.30
N LEU A 48 10.20 -2.02 -1.99
CA LEU A 48 9.70 -2.44 -0.67
C LEU A 48 10.10 -3.88 -0.29
N PHE A 49 10.44 -4.69 -1.29
CA PHE A 49 10.70 -6.12 -1.14
C PHE A 49 12.10 -6.51 -1.62
N ASN A 50 13.02 -5.55 -1.80
CA ASN A 50 14.37 -5.85 -2.29
C ASN A 50 15.17 -6.79 -1.36
N ASP A 51 14.83 -6.87 -0.08
CA ASP A 51 15.59 -7.67 0.90
C ASP A 51 15.05 -9.09 1.11
N ILE A 52 14.04 -9.52 0.33
CA ILE A 52 13.49 -10.88 0.43
C ILE A 52 14.22 -11.87 -0.50
N THR A 53 13.90 -13.16 -0.36
CA THR A 53 14.54 -14.22 -1.16
C THR A 53 14.29 -14.04 -2.67
N PRO A 54 15.25 -14.45 -3.54
CA PRO A 54 15.09 -14.33 -4.99
C PRO A 54 13.81 -14.99 -5.54
N HIS A 55 13.39 -16.10 -4.93
CA HIS A 55 12.13 -16.76 -5.29
C HIS A 55 10.92 -15.83 -5.13
N HIS A 56 10.82 -15.16 -3.99
CA HIS A 56 9.73 -14.23 -3.73
C HIS A 56 9.85 -12.94 -4.57
N GLN A 57 11.06 -12.46 -4.85
CA GLN A 57 11.27 -11.33 -5.76
C GLN A 57 10.72 -11.63 -7.17
N ASN A 58 10.94 -12.85 -7.69
CA ASN A 58 10.40 -13.27 -8.97
C ASN A 58 8.86 -13.32 -8.97
N MET A 59 8.27 -13.79 -7.87
CA MET A 59 6.81 -13.78 -7.69
C MET A 59 6.25 -12.35 -7.72
N ILE A 60 6.87 -11.43 -6.98
CA ILE A 60 6.50 -10.00 -6.97
C ILE A 60 6.58 -9.42 -8.37
N HIS A 61 7.71 -9.62 -9.04
CA HIS A 61 7.96 -9.13 -10.38
C HIS A 61 6.89 -9.64 -11.36
N HIS A 62 6.57 -10.93 -11.30
CA HIS A 62 5.50 -11.52 -12.11
C HIS A 62 4.15 -10.83 -11.87
N HIS A 63 3.71 -10.71 -10.61
CA HIS A 63 2.42 -10.12 -10.27
C HIS A 63 2.29 -8.65 -10.67
N ILE A 64 3.35 -7.86 -10.53
CA ILE A 64 3.34 -6.43 -10.87
C ILE A 64 3.29 -6.21 -12.39
N GLN A 65 3.88 -7.13 -13.17
CA GLN A 65 3.94 -7.02 -14.64
C GLN A 65 2.67 -7.48 -15.35
N ILE A 66 1.85 -8.31 -14.69
CA ILE A 66 0.60 -8.78 -15.28
C ILE A 66 -0.54 -7.77 -15.09
N LYS A 67 -1.54 -7.89 -15.94
CA LYS A 67 -2.80 -7.15 -15.81
C LYS A 67 -3.62 -7.72 -14.66
N SER A 68 -4.17 -6.88 -13.78
CA SER A 68 -5.09 -7.31 -12.73
C SER A 68 -6.36 -6.48 -12.69
N TYR A 69 -7.48 -7.20 -12.63
CA TYR A 69 -8.83 -6.65 -12.45
C TYR A 69 -9.41 -6.99 -11.08
N GLU A 70 -8.59 -7.51 -10.16
CA GLU A 70 -9.06 -7.92 -8.84
C GLU A 70 -9.72 -6.74 -8.12
N SER A 71 -10.91 -6.96 -7.55
CA SER A 71 -11.66 -5.90 -6.89
C SER A 71 -11.08 -5.60 -5.51
N LEU A 72 -11.25 -4.36 -5.02
CA LEU A 72 -10.84 -4.01 -3.65
C LEU A 72 -11.46 -4.95 -2.62
N LYS A 73 -12.74 -5.29 -2.79
CA LYS A 73 -13.46 -6.20 -1.88
C LYS A 73 -12.77 -7.57 -1.79
N THR A 74 -12.33 -8.11 -2.93
CA THR A 74 -11.61 -9.39 -2.99
C THR A 74 -10.27 -9.30 -2.28
N VAL A 75 -9.50 -8.24 -2.54
CA VAL A 75 -8.20 -8.01 -1.89
C VAL A 75 -8.36 -7.84 -0.37
N LEU A 76 -9.33 -7.04 0.07
CA LEU A 76 -9.59 -6.80 1.50
C LEU A 76 -10.05 -8.07 2.24
N LEU A 77 -10.83 -8.93 1.57
CA LEU A 77 -11.20 -10.23 2.13
C LEU A 77 -9.96 -11.10 2.36
N GLN A 78 -9.10 -11.22 1.35
CA GLN A 78 -7.84 -11.97 1.46
C GLN A 78 -6.89 -11.38 2.52
N LEU A 79 -6.90 -10.05 2.70
CA LEU A 79 -6.15 -9.38 3.75
C LEU A 79 -6.72 -9.71 5.14
N GLY A 80 -8.03 -9.73 5.30
CA GLY A 80 -8.69 -10.20 6.51
C GLY A 80 -8.34 -11.65 6.85
N ASP A 81 -8.27 -12.53 5.84
CA ASP A 81 -7.92 -13.95 6.01
C ASP A 81 -6.48 -14.19 6.52
N VAL A 82 -5.62 -13.18 6.44
CA VAL A 82 -4.23 -13.25 6.93
C VAL A 82 -3.94 -12.27 8.06
N GLU A 83 -4.93 -11.48 8.49
CA GLU A 83 -4.70 -10.36 9.38
C GLU A 83 -4.22 -10.79 10.78
N GLU A 84 -4.76 -11.89 11.30
CA GLU A 84 -4.38 -12.43 12.61
C GLU A 84 -2.91 -12.91 12.66
N GLN A 85 -2.32 -13.17 11.49
CA GLN A 85 -0.91 -13.56 11.35
C GLN A 85 0.03 -12.36 11.32
N LEU A 86 -0.52 -11.14 11.21
CA LEU A 86 0.23 -9.90 11.23
C LEU A 86 0.33 -9.39 12.67
N ASN A 87 1.53 -9.00 13.09
CA ASN A 87 1.69 -8.22 14.31
C ASN A 87 1.34 -6.73 14.05
N LEU A 88 1.22 -5.95 15.12
CA LEU A 88 0.86 -4.53 15.03
C LEU A 88 1.83 -3.73 14.14
N GLN A 89 3.14 -3.98 14.24
CA GLN A 89 4.14 -3.32 13.40
C GLN A 89 3.91 -3.62 11.91
N GLN A 90 3.54 -4.85 11.57
CA GLN A 90 3.23 -5.24 10.19
C GLN A 90 1.96 -4.59 9.68
N LYS A 91 0.90 -4.55 10.50
CA LYS A 91 -0.35 -3.85 10.16
C LYS A 91 -0.09 -2.37 9.89
N ASN A 92 0.63 -1.72 10.80
CA ASN A 92 1.01 -0.31 10.67
C ASN A 92 1.83 -0.04 9.41
N TRP A 93 2.82 -0.90 9.12
CA TRP A 93 3.63 -0.78 7.90
C TRP A 93 2.77 -0.91 6.63
N ILE A 94 1.87 -1.90 6.58
CA ILE A 94 0.98 -2.11 5.41
C ILE A 94 0.12 -0.88 5.18
N MET A 95 -0.49 -0.35 6.25
CA MET A 95 -1.33 0.84 6.15
C MET A 95 -0.53 2.06 5.71
N HIS A 96 0.66 2.27 6.28
CA HIS A 96 1.54 3.37 5.92
C HIS A 96 1.95 3.32 4.44
N GLN A 97 2.37 2.15 3.93
CA GLN A 97 2.70 2.03 2.50
C GLN A 97 1.47 2.21 1.60
N ALA A 98 0.29 1.71 2.00
CA ALA A 98 -0.94 1.91 1.27
C ALA A 98 -1.30 3.40 1.14
N LEU A 99 -1.18 4.16 2.24
CA LEU A 99 -1.38 5.62 2.24
C LEU A 99 -0.42 6.32 1.28
N ARG A 100 0.87 5.97 1.31
CA ARG A 100 1.87 6.53 0.39
C ARG A 100 1.54 6.27 -1.06
N PHE A 101 1.09 5.05 -1.42
CA PHE A 101 0.67 4.75 -2.79
C PHE A 101 -0.57 5.55 -3.21
N MET A 102 -1.58 5.65 -2.34
CA MET A 102 -2.79 6.44 -2.62
C MET A 102 -2.45 7.92 -2.82
N LEU A 103 -1.60 8.49 -1.97
CA LEU A 103 -1.18 9.89 -2.06
C LEU A 103 -0.27 10.14 -3.27
N ALA A 104 0.66 9.24 -3.59
CA ALA A 104 1.49 9.32 -4.80
C ALA A 104 0.64 9.25 -6.08
N GLN A 105 -0.47 8.49 -6.04
CA GLN A 105 -1.48 8.46 -7.09
C GLN A 105 -2.43 9.69 -7.09
N ARG A 106 -2.25 10.62 -6.15
CA ARG A 106 -3.10 11.79 -5.92
C ARG A 106 -4.57 11.40 -5.72
N TRP A 107 -4.82 10.27 -5.05
CA TRP A 107 -6.18 9.91 -4.65
C TRP A 107 -6.70 10.95 -3.66
N GLN A 108 -7.95 11.35 -3.87
CA GLN A 108 -8.64 12.36 -3.09
C GLN A 108 -10.12 11.98 -3.03
N GLY A 109 -10.93 12.81 -2.37
CA GLY A 109 -12.37 12.61 -2.36
C GLY A 109 -12.81 11.39 -1.56
N SER A 110 -14.02 10.95 -1.89
CA SER A 110 -14.63 9.72 -1.41
C SER A 110 -13.79 8.47 -1.70
N ARG A 111 -13.01 8.46 -2.80
CA ARG A 111 -12.14 7.32 -3.15
C ARG A 111 -11.08 7.08 -2.09
N PHE A 112 -10.32 8.12 -1.73
CA PHE A 112 -9.29 8.01 -0.69
C PHE A 112 -9.91 7.59 0.64
N GLN A 113 -10.98 8.28 1.06
CA GLN A 113 -11.65 8.05 2.33
C GLN A 113 -12.25 6.64 2.43
N SER A 114 -12.89 6.14 1.38
CA SER A 114 -13.50 4.81 1.36
C SER A 114 -12.44 3.72 1.48
N VAL A 115 -11.36 3.80 0.69
CA VAL A 115 -10.31 2.77 0.72
C VAL A 115 -9.53 2.81 2.03
N SER A 116 -9.16 3.99 2.53
CA SER A 116 -8.45 4.10 3.80
C SER A 116 -9.31 3.63 4.98
N THR A 117 -10.62 3.90 4.98
CA THR A 117 -11.54 3.42 6.02
C THR A 117 -11.65 1.89 6.04
N GLU A 118 -11.78 1.26 4.88
CA GLU A 118 -11.83 -0.20 4.82
C GLU A 118 -10.51 -0.84 5.24
N LEU A 119 -9.36 -0.25 4.85
CA LEU A 119 -8.06 -0.73 5.29
C LEU A 119 -7.88 -0.60 6.81
N MET A 120 -8.28 0.53 7.40
CA MET A 120 -8.30 0.71 8.87
C MET A 120 -9.13 -0.37 9.55
N ARG A 121 -10.33 -0.66 9.01
CA ARG A 121 -11.23 -1.67 9.56
C ARG A 121 -10.61 -3.06 9.50
N VAL A 122 -10.03 -3.44 8.35
CA VAL A 122 -9.43 -4.77 8.17
C VAL A 122 -8.19 -4.93 9.04
N LEU A 123 -7.30 -3.92 9.07
CA LEU A 123 -6.04 -3.95 9.82
C LEU A 123 -6.19 -3.58 11.31
N GLN A 124 -7.41 -3.27 11.75
CA GLN A 124 -7.72 -2.84 13.13
C GLN A 124 -6.87 -1.65 13.61
N ILE A 125 -6.64 -0.67 12.72
CA ILE A 125 -5.85 0.54 13.03
C ILE A 125 -6.80 1.69 13.34
N ASN A 126 -6.46 2.49 14.35
CA ASN A 126 -7.31 3.62 14.73
C ASN A 126 -7.16 4.78 13.74
N LYS A 127 -8.23 5.56 13.62
CA LYS A 127 -8.29 6.71 12.72
C LYS A 127 -7.27 7.80 13.07
N SER A 128 -7.02 8.04 14.36
CA SER A 128 -6.09 9.09 14.80
C SER A 128 -4.65 8.87 14.31
N GLU A 129 -4.18 7.63 14.31
CA GLU A 129 -2.86 7.26 13.78
C GLU A 129 -2.80 7.49 12.27
N VAL A 130 -3.82 7.04 11.54
CA VAL A 130 -3.90 7.22 10.08
C VAL A 130 -3.96 8.69 9.69
N ASP A 131 -4.75 9.50 10.39
CA ASP A 131 -4.84 10.94 10.15
C ASP A 131 -3.48 11.62 10.39
N GLN A 132 -2.69 11.16 11.37
CA GLN A 132 -1.32 11.65 11.59
C GLN A 132 -0.39 11.23 10.44
N TRP A 133 -0.38 9.96 10.06
CA TRP A 133 0.47 9.48 8.95
C TRP A 133 0.15 10.18 7.63
N VAL A 134 -1.11 10.49 7.35
CA VAL A 134 -1.49 11.26 6.16
C VAL A 134 -0.81 12.63 6.16
N ARG A 135 -0.83 13.35 7.30
CA ARG A 135 -0.14 14.64 7.41
C ARG A 135 1.37 14.47 7.23
N ASP A 136 1.97 13.50 7.92
CA ASP A 136 3.40 13.24 7.85
C ASP A 136 3.86 12.90 6.42
N ILE A 137 3.09 12.09 5.68
CA ILE A 137 3.37 11.74 4.29
C ILE A 137 3.21 12.98 3.38
N GLN A 138 2.16 13.78 3.56
CA GLN A 138 1.94 14.99 2.76
C GLN A 138 3.07 16.00 2.93
N GLU A 139 3.51 16.22 4.18
CA GLU A 139 4.62 17.12 4.51
C GLU A 139 5.94 16.59 3.95
N SER A 140 6.25 15.31 4.16
CA SER A 140 7.52 14.72 3.73
C SER A 140 7.65 14.53 2.22
N GLU A 141 6.56 14.19 1.53
CA GLU A 141 6.56 13.99 0.07
C GLU A 141 6.24 15.27 -0.72
N GLY A 142 5.99 16.40 -0.04
CA GLY A 142 5.61 17.66 -0.67
C GLY A 142 4.29 17.57 -1.42
N ILE A 143 3.40 16.67 -0.99
CA ILE A 143 2.10 16.44 -1.62
C ILE A 143 1.10 17.41 -1.00
N THR A 144 0.89 18.54 -1.65
CA THR A 144 -0.24 19.41 -1.34
C THR A 144 -1.48 18.85 -2.03
N LEU A 145 -2.33 18.10 -1.31
CA LEU A 145 -3.70 17.91 -1.77
C LEU A 145 -4.35 19.30 -1.76
N GLN A 146 -4.95 19.73 -2.88
CA GLN A 146 -5.76 20.95 -2.86
C GLN A 146 -6.81 20.78 -1.77
N GLN A 147 -6.87 21.75 -0.85
CA GLN A 147 -7.74 21.73 0.31
C GLN A 147 -9.13 21.27 -0.09
N PHE A 148 -9.56 20.15 0.50
CA PHE A 148 -10.95 19.74 0.51
C PHE A 148 -11.78 20.91 1.02
N LYS A 149 -12.62 21.48 0.16
CA LYS A 149 -13.77 22.23 0.62
C LYS A 149 -14.83 21.19 0.97
N PRO A 150 -15.19 20.99 2.24
CA PRO A 150 -16.46 20.35 2.54
C PRO A 150 -17.54 21.30 2.02
N ASP A 151 -18.44 20.78 1.20
CA ASP A 151 -19.77 21.39 1.03
C ASP A 151 -20.52 21.33 2.36
#